data_AF-A0A925XP93-F1
#
_entry.id   AF-A0A925XP93-F1
#
_cell.length_a   1.000
_cell.length_b   1.000
_cell.length_c   1.000
_cell.angle_alpha   90.00
_cell.angle_beta   90.00
_cell.angle_gamma   90.00
#
_symmetry.space_group_name_H-M   'P 1'
#
loop_
_entity.id
_entity.type
_entity.pdbx_description
1 polymer ?
#
loop_
_entity_poly.entity_id
_entity_poly.type
_entity_poly.pdbx_seq_one_letter_code
_entity_poly.pdbx_strand_id
1 'polypeptide(L)' 'MRRRSRSRPPPVVSDWSDLRYFLEAARTRSHTAAARRLGVEHTTVARRLQR' A
#
# COMPACT_ATOMS: atom_id res chain seq x y z
N MET A 1 39.41 -5.99 -17.06
CA MET A 1 38.22 -6.63 -16.45
C MET A 1 37.85 -5.93 -15.16
N ARG A 2 36.72 -5.19 -15.09
CA ARG A 2 36.17 -4.66 -13.83
C ARG A 2 34.77 -5.24 -13.64
N ARG A 3 34.60 -6.07 -12.61
CA ARG A 3 33.32 -6.66 -12.21
C ARG A 3 32.39 -5.52 -11.81
N ARG A 4 31.32 -5.30 -12.57
CA ARG A 4 30.23 -4.39 -12.19
C ARG A 4 29.56 -4.96 -10.95
N SER A 5 29.79 -4.32 -9.80
CA SER A 5 29.05 -4.58 -8.57
C SER A 5 27.55 -4.43 -8.86
N ARG A 6 26.80 -5.52 -8.74
CA ARG A 6 25.33 -5.48 -8.76
C ARG A 6 24.88 -4.82 -7.46
N SER A 7 24.46 -3.56 -7.55
CA SER A 7 23.78 -2.84 -6.47
C SER A 7 22.56 -3.66 -6.05
N ARG A 8 22.54 -4.16 -4.82
CA ARG A 8 21.36 -4.79 -4.24
C ARG A 8 20.26 -3.72 -4.14
N PRO A 9 19.05 -3.92 -4.70
CA PRO A 9 17.98 -2.94 -4.55
C PRO A 9 17.69 -2.76 -3.05
N PRO A 10 17.43 -1.53 -2.59
CA PRO A 10 17.12 -1.28 -1.19
C PRO A 10 15.89 -2.12 -0.79
N PRO A 11 15.84 -2.66 0.44
CA PRO A 11 14.65 -3.32 0.93
C PRO A 11 13.49 -2.32 0.85
N VAL A 12 12.42 -2.70 0.15
CA VAL A 12 11.20 -1.92 0.07
C VAL A 12 10.63 -1.80 1.47
N VAL A 13 10.98 -0.71 2.16
CA VAL A 13 10.32 -0.26 3.37
C VAL A 13 8.82 -0.29 3.09
N SER A 14 8.07 -1.00 3.93
CA SER A 14 6.61 -1.09 3.86
C SER A 14 6.04 0.27 3.47
N ASP A 15 5.28 0.28 2.38
CA ASP A 15 4.80 1.51 1.76
C ASP A 15 3.87 2.20 2.77
N TRP A 16 4.38 3.23 3.45
CA TRP A 16 3.65 3.98 4.48
C TRP A 16 2.29 4.51 3.97
N SER A 17 2.06 4.53 2.65
CA SER A 17 0.74 4.79 2.08
C SER A 17 -0.32 3.75 2.49
N ASP A 18 0.04 2.50 2.77
CA ASP A 18 -0.87 1.44 3.20
C ASP A 18 -1.56 1.77 4.54
N LEU A 19 -0.86 2.50 5.42
CA LEU A 19 -1.42 2.96 6.69
C LEU A 19 -2.62 3.90 6.49
N ARG A 20 -2.60 4.73 5.44
CA ARG A 20 -3.74 5.60 5.12
C ARG A 20 -4.99 4.79 4.76
N TYR A 21 -4.83 3.71 4.00
CA TYR A 21 -5.94 2.81 3.65
C TYR A 21 -6.46 2.08 4.89
N PHE A 22 -5.57 1.60 5.75
CA PHE A 22 -5.93 0.95 7.01
C PHE A 22 -6.72 1.88 7.93
N LEU A 23 -6.25 3.12 8.14
CA LEU A 23 -6.93 4.07 9.01
C LEU A 23 -8.31 4.46 8.50
N GLU A 24 -8.47 4.67 7.19
CA GLU A 24 -9.80 4.96 6.64
C GLU A 24 -10.74 3.75 6.68
N ALA A 25 -10.24 2.54 6.43
CA ALA A 25 -11.01 1.31 6.61
C ALA A 25 -11.46 1.12 8.06
N ALA A 26 -10.59 1.41 9.04
CA ALA A 26 -10.90 1.33 10.47
C ALA A 26 -11.95 2.39 10.89
N ARG A 27 -11.83 3.63 10.42
CA ARG A 27 -12.80 4.72 10.69
C ARG A 27 -14.17 4.44 10.13
N THR A 28 -14.23 3.86 8.94
CA THR A 28 -15.50 3.62 8.23
C THR A 28 -16.09 2.23 8.48
N ARG A 29 -15.28 1.30 9.02
CA ARG A 29 -15.62 -0.13 9.16
C ARG A 29 -16.09 -0.77 7.84
N SER A 30 -15.63 -0.25 6.70
CA SER A 30 -16.05 -0.73 5.38
C SER A 30 -15.02 -0.39 4.30
N HIS A 31 -14.59 -1.40 3.53
CA HIS A 31 -13.66 -1.18 2.41
C HIS A 31 -14.29 -0.31 1.32
N THR A 32 -15.58 -0.49 1.05
CA THR A 32 -16.31 0.30 0.04
C THR A 32 -16.45 1.76 0.47
N ALA A 33 -16.74 2.03 1.74
CA ALA A 33 -16.84 3.40 2.25
C ALA A 33 -15.48 4.09 2.30
N ALA A 34 -14.42 3.37 2.70
CA ALA A 34 -13.05 3.88 2.64
C ALA A 34 -12.62 4.21 1.20
N ALA A 35 -12.93 3.34 0.24
CA ALA A 35 -12.61 3.52 -1.16
C ALA A 35 -13.26 4.79 -1.75
N ARG A 36 -14.55 5.02 -1.44
CA ARG A 36 -15.27 6.24 -1.83
C ARG A 36 -14.64 7.49 -1.24
N ARG A 37 -14.21 7.46 0.03
CA ARG A 37 -13.54 8.59 0.70
C ARG A 37 -12.15 8.87 0.14
N LEU A 38 -11.44 7.82 -0.29
CA LEU A 38 -10.09 7.92 -0.83
C LEU A 38 -10.06 8.15 -2.35
N GLY A 39 -11.21 8.07 -3.04
CA GLY A 39 -11.29 8.23 -4.50
C GLY A 39 -10.65 7.07 -5.27
N VAL A 40 -10.73 5.85 -4.73
CA VAL A 40 -10.12 4.64 -5.30
C VAL A 40 -11.14 3.53 -5.46
N GLU A 41 -10.75 2.48 -6.19
CA GLU A 41 -11.52 1.23 -6.24
C GLU A 41 -11.47 0.44 -4.93
N HIS A 42 -12.59 -0.20 -4.58
CA HIS A 42 -12.69 -1.03 -3.37
C HIS A 42 -11.70 -2.20 -3.38
N THR A 43 -11.38 -2.73 -4.56
CA THR A 43 -10.38 -3.78 -4.77
C THR A 43 -8.96 -3.27 -4.49
N THR A 44 -8.68 -1.98 -4.72
CA THR A 44 -7.40 -1.36 -4.36
C THR A 44 -7.23 -1.33 -2.85
N VAL A 45 -8.27 -0.98 -2.10
CA VAL A 45 -8.25 -1.01 -0.62
C VAL A 45 -7.99 -2.43 -0.12
N ALA A 46 -8.73 -3.42 -0.63
CA ALA A 46 -8.56 -4.82 -0.22
C ALA A 46 -7.14 -5.33 -0.50
N ARG A 47 -6.58 -5.03 -1.68
CA ARG A 47 -5.21 -5.44 -2.05
C ARG A 47 -4.14 -4.75 -1.20
N ARG A 48 -4.34 -3.49 -0.83
CA ARG A 48 -3.41 -2.71 0.02
C ARG A 48 -3.38 -3.24 1.46
N LEU A 49 -4.50 -3.76 1.97
CA LEU A 49 -4.59 -4.35 3.31
C LEU A 49 -4.09 -5.81 3.39
N GLN A 50 -3.96 -6.50 2.26
CA GLN A 50 -3.45 -7.88 2.19
C GLN A 50 -1.93 -7.99 2.05
N ARG A 51 -1.25 -6.85 1.84
CA ARG A 51 0.22 -6.78 1.77
C ARG A 51 0.83 -6.77 3.16
#